data_AF-A0A954QI14-F1
#
_entry.id   AF-A0A954QI14-F1
#
_cell.length_a   1.000
_cell.length_b   1.000
_cell.length_c   1.000
_cell.angle_alpha   90.00
_cell.angle_beta   90.00
_cell.angle_gamma   90.00
#
_symmetry.space_group_name_H-M   'P 1'
#
loop_
_entity.id
_entity.type
_entity.pdbx_description
1 polymer ?
#
loop_
_entity_poly.entity_id
_entity_poly.type
_entity_poly.pdbx_seq_one_letter_code
_entity_poly.pdbx_strand_id
1 'polypeptide(L)'
;EIAGQVKSHGWFLHALTGETWLLKLKFRTAKKSFRADELEARFDLKPLNQMHELPIYGNEPRVRCRSARGPWQEIEFKVHTWDEINTPEFWQFLETAVRGFESVVNHVATNPDDVMPWKKLGQKWHLSRRGFPPGKSVSWEPSLLEDVCAMLEDVAGDRSEFLWNNQLLVHLYVRGQKRPWATLVTKKPESLELALTGPKSMIGLGRITELGHNPQLDGQYADYDVMRLSFRSNKDFERGDLREFLKEHFAGVRGQGNGDGRED
;
A
#
# COMPACT_ATOMS: atom_id res chain seq x y z
N GLU A 1 -7.48 -13.86 20.65
CA GLU A 1 -7.32 -13.86 19.17
C GLU A 1 -6.60 -15.14 18.77
N ILE A 2 -6.97 -15.74 17.64
CA ILE A 2 -6.17 -16.77 16.96
C ILE A 2 -5.56 -16.11 15.72
N ALA A 3 -4.24 -15.96 15.72
CA ALA A 3 -3.48 -15.37 14.62
C ALA A 3 -3.06 -16.43 13.59
N GLY A 4 -2.80 -16.01 12.36
CA GLY A 4 -2.13 -16.86 11.37
C GLY A 4 -0.67 -17.11 11.76
N GLN A 5 -0.05 -18.14 11.16
CA GLN A 5 1.31 -18.56 11.49
C GLN A 5 2.38 -17.46 11.32
N VAL A 6 2.16 -16.51 10.41
CA VAL A 6 3.00 -15.31 10.27
C VAL A 6 2.14 -14.05 10.29
N LYS A 7 2.73 -12.94 10.73
CA LYS A 7 2.04 -11.65 10.96
C LYS A 7 1.29 -11.13 9.72
N SER A 8 1.78 -11.39 8.52
CA SER A 8 1.16 -10.97 7.25
C SER A 8 -0.15 -11.71 6.95
N HIS A 9 -0.38 -12.91 7.51
CA HIS A 9 -1.60 -13.67 7.33
C HIS A 9 -2.79 -13.09 8.10
N GLY A 10 -2.54 -12.17 9.06
CA GLY A 10 -3.57 -11.57 9.89
C GLY A 10 -4.12 -12.55 10.92
N TRP A 11 -5.42 -12.48 11.19
CA TRP A 11 -6.10 -13.27 12.22
C TRP A 11 -7.19 -14.15 11.62
N PHE A 12 -7.40 -15.31 12.24
CA PHE A 12 -8.49 -16.25 11.94
C PHE A 12 -9.70 -15.99 12.85
N LEU A 13 -9.49 -15.86 14.17
CA LEU A 13 -10.57 -15.67 15.15
C LEU A 13 -10.30 -14.51 16.10
N HIS A 14 -11.30 -13.63 16.27
CA HIS A 14 -11.42 -12.74 17.43
C HIS A 14 -12.57 -13.19 18.32
N ALA A 15 -12.26 -13.50 19.58
CA ALA A 15 -13.27 -13.71 20.62
C ALA A 15 -13.29 -12.46 21.52
N LEU A 16 -14.40 -11.73 21.48
CA LEU A 16 -14.58 -10.44 22.15
C LEU A 16 -15.53 -10.62 23.33
N THR A 17 -15.02 -10.35 24.54
CA THR A 17 -15.75 -10.49 25.81
C THR A 17 -16.23 -9.15 26.38
N GLY A 18 -16.30 -8.12 25.52
CA GLY A 18 -16.65 -6.76 25.95
C GLY A 18 -18.15 -6.53 26.21
N GLU A 19 -19.00 -7.50 25.87
CA GLU A 19 -20.44 -7.45 26.14
C GLU A 19 -20.76 -8.30 27.38
N THR A 20 -21.62 -7.79 28.27
CA THR A 20 -21.93 -8.44 29.56
C THR A 20 -22.55 -9.82 29.41
N TRP A 21 -23.36 -10.03 28.37
CA TRP A 21 -24.19 -11.23 28.22
C TRP A 21 -23.82 -12.09 27.02
N LEU A 22 -22.99 -11.57 26.11
CA LEU A 22 -22.72 -12.20 24.82
C LEU A 22 -21.21 -12.27 24.58
N LEU A 23 -20.75 -13.44 24.17
CA LEU A 23 -19.45 -13.63 23.54
C LEU A 23 -19.59 -13.37 22.05
N LYS A 24 -18.89 -12.35 21.55
CA LYS A 24 -18.84 -12.07 20.12
C LYS A 24 -17.65 -12.78 19.50
N LEU A 25 -17.92 -13.77 18.66
CA LEU A 25 -16.93 -14.50 17.89
C LEU A 25 -16.91 -13.97 16.46
N LYS A 26 -15.75 -13.52 15.99
CA LYS A 26 -15.54 -13.12 14.60
C LYS A 26 -14.53 -14.04 13.95
N PHE A 27 -14.92 -14.62 12.82
CA PHE A 27 -14.09 -15.50 12.02
C PHE A 27 -13.75 -14.83 10.70
N ARG A 28 -12.54 -15.07 10.20
CA ARG A 28 -12.08 -14.65 8.89
C ARG A 28 -11.80 -15.87 8.02
N THR A 29 -12.35 -15.88 6.82
CA THR A 29 -12.21 -16.96 5.83
C THR A 29 -12.12 -16.39 4.41
N ALA A 30 -11.88 -17.24 3.41
CA ALA A 30 -11.92 -16.86 2.00
C ALA A 30 -13.27 -16.25 1.60
N LYS A 31 -13.24 -15.31 0.65
CA LYS A 31 -14.47 -14.82 0.01
C LYS A 31 -15.25 -15.95 -0.62
N LYS A 32 -16.58 -15.85 -0.53
CA LYS A 32 -17.53 -16.81 -1.09
C LYS A 32 -17.46 -18.21 -0.43
N SER A 33 -16.81 -18.34 0.73
CA SER A 33 -16.90 -19.57 1.53
C SER A 33 -18.31 -19.82 2.04
N PHE A 34 -19.05 -18.75 2.35
CA PHE A 34 -20.41 -18.83 2.87
C PHE A 34 -21.34 -17.86 2.16
N ARG A 35 -22.60 -18.26 2.01
CA ARG A 35 -23.69 -17.38 1.61
C ARG A 35 -24.40 -16.85 2.85
N ALA A 36 -24.70 -15.56 2.87
CA ALA A 36 -25.18 -14.89 4.09
C ALA A 36 -26.58 -15.36 4.51
N ASP A 37 -27.48 -15.48 3.53
CA ASP A 37 -28.83 -16.03 3.65
C ASP A 37 -28.83 -17.46 4.22
N GLU A 38 -27.95 -18.32 3.71
CA GLU A 38 -27.85 -19.70 4.18
C GLU A 38 -27.27 -19.80 5.59
N LEU A 39 -26.27 -18.96 5.92
CA LEU A 39 -25.61 -19.01 7.21
C LEU A 39 -26.54 -18.55 8.34
N GLU A 40 -27.31 -17.49 8.12
CA GLU A 40 -28.29 -17.01 9.12
C GLU A 40 -29.42 -18.02 9.33
N ALA A 41 -29.91 -18.67 8.26
CA ALA A 41 -30.94 -19.70 8.37
C ALA A 41 -30.43 -21.02 8.99
N ARG A 42 -29.13 -21.32 8.81
CA ARG A 42 -28.51 -22.56 9.31
C ARG A 42 -28.35 -22.59 10.83
N PHE A 43 -28.25 -21.44 11.46
CA PHE A 43 -28.05 -21.32 12.91
C PHE A 43 -29.26 -20.65 13.56
N ASP A 44 -30.08 -21.43 14.27
CA ASP A 44 -31.28 -20.96 14.97
C ASP A 44 -30.95 -20.20 16.28
N LEU A 45 -30.12 -19.17 16.17
CA LEU A 45 -29.80 -18.30 17.31
C LEU A 45 -30.94 -17.30 17.52
N LYS A 46 -31.78 -17.59 18.52
CA LYS A 46 -32.90 -16.74 18.94
C LYS A 46 -32.48 -15.27 19.08
N PRO A 47 -33.17 -14.30 18.48
CA PRO A 47 -32.94 -12.88 18.76
C PRO A 47 -33.08 -12.57 20.26
N LEU A 48 -32.44 -11.49 20.71
CA LEU A 48 -32.39 -11.15 22.14
C LEU A 48 -33.78 -10.94 22.76
N ASN A 49 -34.72 -10.39 21.98
CA ASN A 49 -36.12 -10.23 22.44
C ASN A 49 -36.84 -11.56 22.75
N GLN A 50 -36.33 -12.69 22.28
CA GLN A 50 -36.89 -14.02 22.57
C GLN A 50 -36.19 -14.70 23.75
N MET A 51 -35.11 -14.11 24.27
CA MET A 51 -34.32 -14.60 25.41
C MET A 51 -34.78 -13.91 26.70
N HIS A 52 -35.92 -14.36 27.22
CA HIS A 52 -36.61 -13.72 28.35
C HIS A 52 -35.78 -13.70 29.64
N GLU A 53 -34.80 -14.59 29.76
CA GLU A 53 -33.85 -14.64 30.87
C GLU A 53 -32.81 -13.51 30.85
N LEU A 54 -32.66 -12.78 29.75
CA LEU A 54 -31.67 -11.71 29.61
C LEU A 54 -32.30 -10.32 29.66
N PRO A 55 -31.72 -9.36 30.41
CA PRO A 55 -32.22 -7.98 30.48
C PRO A 55 -31.73 -7.13 29.30
N ILE A 56 -31.71 -7.70 28.10
CA ILE A 56 -31.28 -7.03 26.86
C ILE A 56 -32.28 -7.28 25.75
N TYR A 57 -32.48 -6.26 24.91
CA TYR A 57 -33.45 -6.26 23.83
C TYR A 57 -32.75 -6.08 22.48
N GLY A 58 -33.29 -6.72 21.46
CA GLY A 58 -32.75 -6.70 20.10
C GLY A 58 -33.45 -7.71 19.21
N ASN A 59 -33.78 -7.29 17.99
CA ASN A 59 -34.36 -8.14 16.96
C ASN A 59 -33.34 -8.51 15.87
N GLU A 60 -32.11 -8.01 15.94
CA GLU A 60 -31.13 -8.31 14.91
C GLU A 60 -30.69 -9.77 14.97
N PRO A 61 -30.40 -10.39 13.81
CA PRO A 61 -29.77 -11.71 13.77
C PRO A 61 -28.46 -11.72 14.57
N ARG A 62 -28.28 -12.78 15.35
CA ARG A 62 -27.04 -13.03 16.13
C ARG A 62 -25.94 -13.71 15.32
N VAL A 63 -26.24 -14.09 14.08
CA VAL A 63 -25.25 -14.51 13.07
C VAL A 63 -25.23 -13.48 11.96
N ARG A 64 -24.04 -13.11 11.49
CA ARG A 64 -23.88 -12.18 10.37
C ARG A 64 -22.73 -12.62 9.48
N CYS A 65 -22.91 -12.50 8.17
CA CYS A 65 -21.88 -12.81 7.18
C CYS A 65 -21.67 -11.62 6.25
N ARG A 66 -20.43 -11.13 6.12
CA ARG A 66 -20.11 -9.92 5.35
C ARG A 66 -18.82 -10.08 4.57
N SER A 67 -18.73 -9.44 3.40
CA SER A 67 -17.46 -9.32 2.69
C SER A 67 -16.55 -8.33 3.42
N ALA A 68 -15.28 -8.70 3.58
CA ALA A 68 -14.25 -7.84 4.13
C ALA A 68 -13.25 -7.38 3.05
N ARG A 69 -12.32 -6.48 3.42
CA ARG A 69 -11.29 -5.97 2.50
C ARG A 69 -10.38 -7.11 2.02
N GLY A 70 -9.95 -7.08 0.76
CA GLY A 70 -9.05 -8.10 0.20
C GLY A 70 -9.76 -9.42 -0.10
N PRO A 71 -9.10 -10.58 0.03
CA PRO A 71 -9.68 -11.90 -0.25
C PRO A 71 -10.61 -12.42 0.87
N TRP A 72 -10.96 -11.57 1.85
CA TRP A 72 -11.56 -11.99 3.10
C TRP A 72 -13.09 -11.86 3.14
N GLN A 73 -13.73 -12.80 3.83
CA GLN A 73 -15.10 -12.76 4.33
C GLN A 73 -15.06 -12.84 5.86
N GLU A 74 -15.90 -12.05 6.53
CA GLU A 74 -16.03 -12.02 8.00
C GLU A 74 -17.38 -12.60 8.41
N ILE A 75 -17.35 -13.52 9.38
CA ILE A 75 -18.52 -14.14 9.97
C ILE A 75 -18.54 -13.79 11.46
N GLU A 76 -19.64 -13.25 11.94
CA GLU A 76 -19.85 -12.88 13.34
C GLU A 76 -20.93 -13.76 13.95
N PHE A 77 -20.65 -14.34 15.12
CA PHE A 77 -21.62 -14.98 16.01
C PHE A 77 -21.68 -14.21 17.33
N LYS A 78 -22.89 -13.98 17.83
CA LYS A 78 -23.15 -13.47 19.18
C LYS A 78 -23.74 -14.59 20.03
N VAL A 79 -22.89 -15.19 20.85
CA VAL A 79 -23.17 -16.43 21.58
C VAL A 79 -23.43 -16.10 23.04
N HIS A 80 -24.49 -16.64 23.62
CA HIS A 80 -24.80 -16.53 25.04
C HIS A 80 -24.33 -17.77 25.82
N THR A 81 -24.63 -18.97 25.30
CA THR A 81 -24.30 -20.24 25.97
C THR A 81 -23.40 -21.13 25.11
N TRP A 82 -22.70 -22.07 25.76
CA TRP A 82 -21.88 -23.05 25.05
C TRP A 82 -22.71 -23.94 24.12
N ASP A 83 -23.90 -24.34 24.55
CA ASP A 83 -24.76 -25.27 23.79
C ASP A 83 -25.22 -24.68 22.44
N GLU A 84 -25.28 -23.35 22.31
CA GLU A 84 -25.59 -22.67 21.04
C GLU A 84 -24.56 -22.92 19.94
N ILE A 85 -23.31 -23.23 20.31
CA ILE A 85 -22.20 -23.47 19.37
C ILE A 85 -21.60 -24.86 19.50
N ASN A 86 -21.99 -25.64 20.50
CA ASN A 86 -21.59 -27.03 20.63
C ASN A 86 -22.48 -27.97 19.81
N THR A 87 -22.62 -27.66 18.51
CA THR A 87 -23.51 -28.38 17.60
C THR A 87 -22.72 -28.91 16.39
N PRO A 88 -23.12 -30.04 15.80
CA PRO A 88 -22.48 -30.56 14.58
C PRO A 88 -22.40 -29.53 13.45
N GLU A 89 -23.42 -28.69 13.32
CA GLU A 89 -23.51 -27.64 12.32
C GLU A 89 -22.43 -26.57 12.52
N PHE A 90 -22.17 -26.19 13.78
CA PHE A 90 -21.13 -25.21 14.11
C PHE A 90 -19.73 -25.79 13.87
N TRP A 91 -19.50 -27.05 14.24
CA TRP A 91 -18.22 -27.72 13.98
C TRP A 91 -17.94 -27.85 12.47
N GLN A 92 -18.96 -28.17 11.66
CA GLN A 92 -18.84 -28.16 10.19
C GLN A 92 -18.56 -26.77 9.62
N PHE A 93 -19.21 -25.74 10.16
CA PHE A 93 -18.90 -24.35 9.84
C PHE A 93 -17.43 -24.05 10.15
N LEU A 94 -16.94 -24.42 11.33
CA LEU A 94 -15.59 -24.16 11.77
C LEU A 94 -14.55 -24.83 10.86
N GLU A 95 -14.75 -26.10 10.51
CA GLU A 95 -13.89 -26.80 9.55
C GLU A 95 -13.84 -26.09 8.19
N THR A 96 -15.01 -25.66 7.68
CA THR A 96 -15.10 -24.94 6.41
C THR A 96 -14.38 -23.58 6.49
N ALA A 97 -14.54 -22.86 7.59
CA ALA A 97 -13.88 -21.58 7.83
C ALA A 97 -12.36 -21.74 7.95
N VAL A 98 -11.87 -22.79 8.63
CA VAL A 98 -10.44 -23.10 8.73
C VAL A 98 -9.88 -23.40 7.33
N ARG A 99 -10.51 -24.29 6.56
CA ARG A 99 -10.07 -24.60 5.19
C ARG A 99 -10.06 -23.37 4.28
N GLY A 100 -11.05 -22.49 4.41
CA GLY A 100 -11.09 -21.23 3.65
C GLY A 100 -10.00 -20.25 4.08
N PHE A 101 -9.70 -20.14 5.37
CA PHE A 101 -8.58 -19.33 5.86
C PHE A 101 -7.23 -19.88 5.36
N GLU A 102 -7.02 -21.19 5.49
CA GLU A 102 -5.83 -21.88 4.99
C GLU A 102 -5.67 -21.73 3.49
N SER A 103 -6.76 -21.77 2.70
CA SER A 103 -6.65 -21.59 1.25
C SER A 103 -6.11 -20.21 0.90
N VAL A 104 -6.56 -19.14 1.56
CA VAL A 104 -6.03 -17.79 1.32
C VAL A 104 -4.57 -17.70 1.77
N VAL A 105 -4.27 -18.22 2.95
CA VAL A 105 -2.92 -18.18 3.54
C VAL A 105 -1.92 -18.97 2.68
N ASN A 106 -2.29 -20.18 2.24
CA ASN A 106 -1.45 -21.03 1.43
C ASN A 106 -1.35 -20.51 -0.01
N HIS A 107 -2.43 -19.94 -0.58
CA HIS A 107 -2.37 -19.36 -1.93
C HIS A 107 -1.54 -18.06 -1.98
N VAL A 108 -1.50 -17.28 -0.89
CA VAL A 108 -0.57 -16.15 -0.72
C VAL A 108 0.90 -16.62 -0.73
N ALA A 109 1.18 -17.86 -0.32
CA ALA A 109 2.52 -18.45 -0.40
C ALA A 109 2.89 -18.96 -1.81
N THR A 110 1.91 -19.29 -2.66
CA THR A 110 2.17 -19.96 -3.95
C THR A 110 2.19 -19.03 -5.18
N ASN A 111 1.81 -17.75 -5.05
CA ASN A 111 1.85 -16.81 -6.18
C ASN A 111 2.58 -15.49 -5.82
N PRO A 112 3.92 -15.42 -6.00
CA PRO A 112 4.72 -14.22 -5.75
C PRO A 112 4.24 -12.99 -6.56
N ASP A 113 3.56 -13.24 -7.69
CA ASP A 113 3.00 -12.24 -8.60
C ASP A 113 1.88 -11.41 -7.96
N ASP A 114 1.14 -11.95 -6.97
CA ASP A 114 0.05 -11.23 -6.28
C ASP A 114 0.55 -10.39 -5.09
N VAL A 115 1.73 -10.72 -4.55
CA VAL A 115 2.28 -10.08 -3.35
C VAL A 115 3.27 -8.95 -3.72
N MET A 116 4.08 -9.14 -4.77
CA MET A 116 5.07 -8.14 -5.21
C MET A 116 5.10 -7.97 -6.75
N PRO A 117 3.98 -7.61 -7.40
CA PRO A 117 3.89 -7.49 -8.86
C PRO A 117 4.94 -6.55 -9.47
N TRP A 118 5.38 -5.53 -8.74
CA TRP A 118 6.39 -4.58 -9.17
C TRP A 118 7.78 -5.20 -9.38
N LYS A 119 8.18 -6.21 -8.61
CA LYS A 119 9.51 -6.83 -8.78
C LYS A 119 9.65 -7.59 -10.09
N LYS A 120 8.54 -8.12 -10.62
CA LYS A 120 8.50 -8.86 -11.88
C LYS A 120 8.20 -7.95 -13.07
N LEU A 121 7.22 -7.08 -12.92
CA LEU A 121 6.82 -6.18 -14.01
C LEU A 121 7.79 -5.01 -14.18
N GLY A 122 8.56 -4.66 -13.14
CA GLY A 122 9.52 -3.56 -13.16
C GLY A 122 8.87 -2.28 -13.67
N GLN A 123 9.47 -1.66 -14.69
CA GLN A 123 8.95 -0.46 -15.36
C GLN A 123 7.47 -0.56 -15.76
N LYS A 124 7.02 -1.72 -16.26
CA LYS A 124 5.61 -1.92 -16.68
C LYS A 124 4.63 -1.77 -15.53
N TRP A 125 5.03 -2.04 -14.29
CA TRP A 125 4.18 -1.80 -13.12
C TRP A 125 3.91 -0.30 -12.94
N HIS A 126 4.95 0.52 -13.02
CA HIS A 126 4.88 1.95 -12.78
C HIS A 126 4.07 2.68 -13.85
N LEU A 127 4.19 2.25 -15.12
CA LEU A 127 3.40 2.74 -16.25
C LEU A 127 1.94 2.27 -16.24
N SER A 128 1.60 1.22 -15.49
CA SER A 128 0.22 0.73 -15.43
C SER A 128 -0.63 1.50 -14.42
N ARG A 129 -1.95 1.50 -14.64
CA ARG A 129 -2.95 1.96 -13.66
C ARG A 129 -3.16 0.99 -12.48
N ARG A 130 -2.49 -0.17 -12.46
CA ARG A 130 -2.51 -1.08 -11.31
C ARG A 130 -1.61 -0.53 -10.20
N GLY A 131 -1.97 -0.79 -8.95
CA GLY A 131 -1.20 -0.36 -7.76
C GLY A 131 -1.61 0.98 -7.15
N PHE A 132 -2.52 1.74 -7.78
CA PHE A 132 -3.12 2.92 -7.14
C PHE A 132 -4.16 2.52 -6.07
N PRO A 133 -4.38 3.35 -5.03
CA PRO A 133 -5.44 3.13 -4.06
C PRO A 133 -6.82 3.02 -4.75
N PRO A 134 -7.67 2.04 -4.36
CA PRO A 134 -8.98 1.85 -4.98
C PRO A 134 -9.90 3.04 -4.70
N GLY A 135 -10.72 3.41 -5.69
CA GLY A 135 -11.72 4.48 -5.56
C GLY A 135 -11.16 5.91 -5.65
N LYS A 136 -9.89 6.07 -6.04
CA LYS A 136 -9.27 7.38 -6.32
C LYS A 136 -9.07 7.57 -7.81
N SER A 137 -9.43 8.75 -8.32
CA SER A 137 -9.04 9.18 -9.66
C SER A 137 -7.57 9.59 -9.66
N VAL A 138 -6.83 9.14 -10.67
CA VAL A 138 -5.43 9.54 -10.86
C VAL A 138 -5.42 10.80 -11.74
N SER A 139 -4.75 11.85 -11.28
CA SER A 139 -4.76 13.17 -11.90
C SER A 139 -3.74 13.36 -13.01
N TRP A 140 -2.84 12.41 -13.22
CA TRP A 140 -1.75 12.46 -14.20
C TRP A 140 -1.75 11.22 -15.10
N GLU A 141 -1.17 11.35 -16.30
CA GLU A 141 -1.13 10.29 -17.32
C GLU A 141 0.21 9.53 -17.33
N PRO A 142 0.24 8.23 -17.67
CA PRO A 142 1.49 7.45 -17.69
C PRO A 142 2.57 8.02 -18.61
N SER A 143 2.20 8.68 -19.70
CA SER A 143 3.15 9.33 -20.62
C SER A 143 4.02 10.39 -19.92
N LEU A 144 3.48 11.07 -18.92
CA LEU A 144 4.24 12.05 -18.12
C LEU A 144 5.40 11.38 -17.38
N LEU A 145 5.23 10.14 -16.91
CA LEU A 145 6.33 9.38 -16.29
C LEU A 145 7.40 9.04 -17.32
N GLU A 146 7.01 8.67 -18.54
CA GLU A 146 7.95 8.40 -19.63
C GLU A 146 8.75 9.65 -19.99
N ASP A 147 8.08 10.79 -20.13
CA ASP A 147 8.70 12.09 -20.46
C ASP A 147 9.71 12.52 -19.37
N VAL A 148 9.32 12.39 -18.08
CA VAL A 148 10.22 12.70 -16.96
C VAL A 148 11.41 11.74 -16.93
N CYS A 149 11.20 10.44 -17.15
CA CYS A 149 12.30 9.47 -17.18
C CYS A 149 13.28 9.76 -18.32
N ALA A 150 12.78 10.04 -19.52
CA ALA A 150 13.59 10.40 -20.68
C ALA A 150 14.40 11.67 -20.44
N MET A 151 13.81 12.69 -19.81
CA MET A 151 14.53 13.92 -19.45
C MET A 151 15.65 13.64 -18.44
N LEU A 152 15.40 12.82 -17.42
CA LEU A 152 16.41 12.48 -16.41
C LEU A 152 17.56 11.65 -17.00
N GLU A 153 17.26 10.68 -17.86
CA GLU A 153 18.27 9.89 -18.58
C GLU A 153 19.12 10.77 -19.50
N ASP A 154 18.50 11.68 -20.25
CA ASP A 154 19.21 12.60 -21.14
C ASP A 154 20.16 13.54 -20.37
N VAL A 155 19.75 13.99 -19.16
CA VAL A 155 20.62 14.82 -18.31
C VAL A 155 21.72 14.00 -17.63
N ALA A 156 21.40 12.83 -17.10
CA ALA A 156 22.37 12.03 -16.34
C ALA A 156 23.35 11.24 -17.23
N GLY A 157 22.92 10.94 -18.46
CA GLY A 157 23.65 10.18 -19.47
C GLY A 157 23.82 8.70 -19.12
N ASP A 158 24.68 8.03 -19.90
CA ASP A 158 24.92 6.57 -19.89
C ASP A 158 25.46 6.00 -18.56
N ARG A 159 25.78 6.85 -17.59
CA ARG A 159 26.27 6.44 -16.26
C ARG A 159 25.16 6.33 -15.23
N SER A 160 23.92 6.40 -15.66
CA SER A 160 22.74 6.34 -14.81
C SER A 160 21.94 5.07 -15.04
N GLU A 161 21.28 4.59 -13.99
CA GLU A 161 20.48 3.37 -14.04
C GLU A 161 19.22 3.53 -13.20
N PHE A 162 18.06 3.28 -13.81
CA PHE A 162 16.79 3.20 -13.08
C PHE A 162 16.63 1.83 -12.40
N LEU A 163 16.32 1.86 -11.10
CA LEU A 163 15.92 0.71 -10.32
C LEU A 163 14.40 0.71 -10.09
N TRP A 164 13.74 -0.28 -10.68
CA TRP A 164 12.29 -0.49 -10.69
C TRP A 164 11.85 -1.60 -9.72
N ASN A 165 12.46 -1.67 -8.54
CA ASN A 165 12.29 -2.79 -7.60
C ASN A 165 11.42 -2.46 -6.37
N ASN A 166 10.89 -1.24 -6.29
CA ASN A 166 10.00 -0.77 -5.23
C ASN A 166 8.56 -0.58 -5.74
N GLN A 167 7.58 -0.79 -4.87
CA GLN A 167 6.16 -0.72 -5.23
C GLN A 167 5.70 0.68 -5.67
N LEU A 168 6.25 1.72 -5.04
CA LEU A 168 5.81 3.11 -5.20
C LEU A 168 6.90 3.99 -5.81
N LEU A 169 8.16 3.63 -5.56
CA LEU A 169 9.32 4.45 -5.89
C LEU A 169 10.06 3.90 -7.11
N VAL A 170 10.62 4.81 -7.90
CA VAL A 170 11.61 4.50 -8.94
C VAL A 170 12.83 5.34 -8.64
N HIS A 171 13.98 4.70 -8.51
CA HIS A 171 15.22 5.39 -8.18
C HIS A 171 16.11 5.46 -9.41
N LEU A 172 16.68 6.63 -9.70
CA LEU A 172 17.75 6.79 -10.67
C LEU A 172 19.08 6.93 -9.92
N TYR A 173 19.92 5.91 -10.03
CA TYR A 173 21.27 5.94 -9.50
C TYR A 173 22.25 6.44 -10.55
N VAL A 174 23.33 7.05 -10.08
CA VAL A 174 24.44 7.52 -10.92
C VAL A 174 25.69 6.85 -10.41
N ARG A 175 26.51 6.28 -11.31
CA ARG A 175 27.71 5.53 -10.94
C ARG A 175 28.62 6.33 -10.02
N GLY A 176 29.00 5.73 -8.89
CA GLY A 176 29.88 6.34 -7.88
C GLY A 176 29.13 7.07 -6.75
N GLN A 177 27.81 7.24 -6.85
CA GLN A 177 27.01 7.81 -5.76
C GLN A 177 26.41 6.72 -4.86
N LYS A 178 26.41 6.96 -3.55
CA LYS A 178 25.79 6.07 -2.56
C LYS A 178 24.27 6.18 -2.53
N ARG A 179 23.72 7.32 -2.96
CA ARG A 179 22.28 7.65 -2.92
C ARG A 179 21.75 7.86 -4.34
N PRO A 180 20.45 7.63 -4.56
CA PRO A 180 19.85 7.95 -5.85
C PRO A 180 19.88 9.46 -6.08
N TRP A 181 20.26 9.87 -7.28
CA TRP A 181 20.23 11.28 -7.67
C TRP A 181 18.79 11.77 -7.80
N ALA A 182 17.92 10.96 -8.40
CA ALA A 182 16.50 11.22 -8.55
C ALA A 182 15.66 10.06 -8.01
N THR A 183 14.52 10.37 -7.40
CA THR A 183 13.51 9.39 -6.98
C THR A 183 12.13 9.85 -7.42
N LEU A 184 11.43 9.01 -8.15
CA LEU A 184 10.06 9.25 -8.59
C LEU A 184 9.07 8.51 -7.70
N VAL A 185 7.98 9.17 -7.30
CA VAL A 185 6.84 8.55 -6.61
C VAL A 185 5.71 8.36 -7.60
N THR A 186 5.49 7.12 -8.07
CA THR A 186 4.65 6.85 -9.25
C THR A 186 3.28 6.28 -8.93
N LYS A 187 2.92 6.14 -7.65
CA LYS A 187 1.64 5.55 -7.20
C LYS A 187 0.85 6.46 -6.26
N LYS A 188 1.05 7.77 -6.41
CA LYS A 188 0.28 8.82 -5.77
C LYS A 188 -0.79 9.32 -6.74
N PRO A 189 -2.10 9.21 -6.44
CA PRO A 189 -3.15 9.63 -7.35
C PRO A 189 -3.07 11.10 -7.76
N GLU A 190 -2.68 11.97 -6.84
CA GLU A 190 -2.80 13.42 -7.00
C GLU A 190 -1.72 14.03 -7.90
N SER A 191 -0.54 13.41 -7.99
CA SER A 191 0.60 13.90 -8.77
C SER A 191 1.68 12.83 -8.95
N LEU A 192 2.48 12.94 -10.02
CA LEU A 192 3.79 12.32 -10.11
C LEU A 192 4.79 13.21 -9.36
N GLU A 193 5.53 12.67 -8.39
CA GLU A 193 6.52 13.46 -7.64
C GLU A 193 7.94 13.07 -8.04
N LEU A 194 8.80 14.08 -8.20
CA LEU A 194 10.24 13.95 -8.40
C LEU A 194 10.97 14.53 -7.20
N ALA A 195 11.76 13.70 -6.52
CA ALA A 195 12.68 14.10 -5.49
C ALA A 195 14.11 14.05 -6.04
N LEU A 196 14.81 15.19 -6.03
CA LEU A 196 16.23 15.28 -6.38
C LEU A 196 17.06 15.41 -5.11
N THR A 197 18.13 14.63 -5.02
CA THR A 197 19.08 14.66 -3.91
C THR A 197 20.37 15.34 -4.36
N GLY A 198 20.81 16.35 -3.61
CA GLY A 198 22.05 17.07 -3.89
C GLY A 198 22.73 17.56 -2.61
N PRO A 199 23.99 18.06 -2.71
CA PRO A 199 24.72 18.58 -1.57
C PRO A 199 23.99 19.69 -0.82
N LYS A 200 24.34 19.82 0.45
CA LYS A 200 23.77 20.80 1.36
C LYS A 200 23.90 22.23 0.82
N SER A 201 22.79 22.96 0.85
CA SER A 201 22.69 24.38 0.47
C SER A 201 23.17 24.70 -0.95
N MET A 202 23.15 23.70 -1.85
CA MET A 202 23.52 23.89 -3.25
C MET A 202 22.51 24.74 -4.03
N ILE A 203 21.21 24.52 -3.78
CA ILE A 203 20.12 25.19 -4.50
C ILE A 203 19.25 25.95 -3.47
N GLY A 204 19.04 27.24 -3.72
CA GLY A 204 18.11 28.05 -2.93
C GLY A 204 16.65 27.86 -3.34
N LEU A 205 15.71 28.04 -2.41
CA LEU A 205 14.27 27.89 -2.64
C LEU A 205 13.77 28.76 -3.82
N GLY A 206 14.30 29.97 -3.99
CA GLY A 206 13.90 30.87 -5.09
C GLY A 206 14.21 30.35 -6.49
N ARG A 207 15.17 29.41 -6.65
CA ARG A 207 15.47 28.81 -7.95
C ARG A 207 14.38 27.82 -8.40
N ILE A 208 13.65 27.25 -7.44
CA ILE A 208 12.74 26.13 -7.68
C ILE A 208 11.28 26.55 -7.72
N THR A 209 10.94 27.79 -7.31
CA THR A 209 9.56 28.27 -7.16
C THR A 209 8.75 28.24 -8.45
N GLU A 210 9.41 28.36 -9.61
CA GLU A 210 8.76 28.32 -10.93
C GLU A 210 8.71 26.93 -11.55
N LEU A 211 9.26 25.91 -10.89
CA LEU A 211 9.30 24.54 -11.41
C LEU A 211 8.11 23.72 -10.91
N GLY A 212 7.41 23.08 -11.84
CA GLY A 212 6.35 22.15 -11.52
C GLY A 212 5.21 22.74 -10.67
N HIS A 213 4.60 21.87 -9.89
CA HIS A 213 3.56 22.20 -8.93
C HIS A 213 4.06 22.03 -7.50
N ASN A 214 3.87 23.06 -6.66
CA ASN A 214 4.19 23.07 -5.23
C ASN A 214 5.63 22.59 -4.92
N PRO A 215 6.67 23.26 -5.47
CA PRO A 215 8.06 22.89 -5.24
C PRO A 215 8.43 23.05 -3.76
N GLN A 216 9.20 22.10 -3.23
CA GLN A 216 9.62 22.09 -1.83
C GLN A 216 11.13 21.81 -1.73
N LEU A 217 11.77 22.45 -0.76
CA LEU A 217 13.15 22.17 -0.39
C LEU A 217 13.17 21.63 1.05
N ASP A 218 13.64 20.39 1.18
CA ASP A 218 13.77 19.69 2.46
C ASP A 218 15.25 19.64 2.86
N GLY A 219 15.63 20.54 3.77
CA GLY A 219 16.97 20.65 4.30
C GLY A 219 17.12 20.07 5.71
N GLN A 220 16.33 19.07 6.08
CA GLN A 220 16.42 18.47 7.42
C GLN A 220 17.63 17.53 7.60
N TYR A 221 18.22 17.05 6.50
CA TYR A 221 19.35 16.14 6.55
C TYR A 221 20.68 16.89 6.73
N ALA A 222 21.62 16.28 7.46
CA ALA A 222 22.91 16.90 7.79
C ALA A 222 23.77 17.18 6.54
N ASP A 223 23.86 16.20 5.63
CA ASP A 223 24.87 16.21 4.56
C ASP A 223 24.30 16.54 3.17
N TYR A 224 22.99 16.71 3.05
CA TYR A 224 22.31 16.87 1.77
C TYR A 224 20.97 17.58 1.91
N ASP A 225 20.47 18.08 0.79
CA ASP A 225 19.11 18.59 0.65
C ASP A 225 18.32 17.72 -0.34
N VAL A 226 17.01 17.68 -0.14
CA VAL A 226 16.07 17.01 -1.06
C VAL A 226 15.10 18.04 -1.60
N MET A 227 15.14 18.25 -2.92
CA MET A 227 14.15 19.07 -3.61
C MET A 227 13.03 18.18 -4.12
N ARG A 228 11.76 18.53 -3.82
CA ARG A 228 10.58 17.82 -4.33
C ARG A 228 9.80 18.70 -5.30
N LEU A 229 9.52 18.17 -6.49
CA LEU A 229 8.64 18.75 -7.50
C LEU A 229 7.45 17.82 -7.70
N SER A 230 6.25 18.36 -7.89
CA SER A 230 5.07 17.58 -8.27
C SER A 230 4.60 17.95 -9.67
N PHE A 231 4.12 16.96 -10.42
CA PHE A 231 3.57 17.16 -11.75
C PHE A 231 2.17 16.54 -11.81
N ARG A 232 1.17 17.35 -12.16
CA ARG A 232 -0.21 16.89 -12.36
C ARG A 232 -0.57 16.77 -13.83
N SER A 233 0.16 17.47 -14.70
CA SER A 233 -0.01 17.41 -16.15
C SER A 233 1.28 17.81 -16.86
N ASN A 234 1.31 17.66 -18.18
CA ASN A 234 2.42 18.13 -19.01
C ASN A 234 2.68 19.64 -18.87
N LYS A 235 1.65 20.45 -18.55
CA LYS A 235 1.84 21.88 -18.29
C LYS A 235 2.75 22.14 -17.09
N ASP A 236 2.67 21.31 -16.05
CA ASP A 236 3.56 21.44 -14.89
C ASP A 236 4.99 21.01 -15.25
N PHE A 237 5.12 19.99 -16.11
CA PHE A 237 6.42 19.49 -16.57
C PHE A 237 7.17 20.48 -17.46
N GLU A 238 6.43 21.21 -18.30
CA GLU A 238 6.94 22.29 -19.16
C GLU A 238 7.09 23.62 -18.42
N ARG A 239 6.68 23.69 -17.15
CA ARG A 239 6.71 24.95 -16.39
C ARG A 239 8.13 25.27 -15.94
N GLY A 240 8.60 26.45 -16.35
CA GLY A 240 9.95 26.91 -16.08
C GLY A 240 10.99 26.15 -16.91
N ASP A 241 12.27 26.43 -16.70
CA ASP A 241 13.34 25.69 -17.38
C ASP A 241 13.80 24.50 -16.52
N LEU A 242 12.92 23.49 -16.41
CA LEU A 242 13.22 22.27 -15.66
C LEU A 242 14.46 21.56 -16.21
N ARG A 243 14.64 21.55 -17.53
CA ARG A 243 15.75 20.87 -18.19
C ARG A 243 17.09 21.53 -17.84
N GLU A 244 17.18 22.86 -17.94
CA GLU A 244 18.38 23.60 -17.54
C GLU A 244 18.66 23.42 -16.05
N PHE A 245 17.61 23.49 -15.21
CA PHE A 245 17.73 23.25 -13.78
C PHE A 245 18.28 21.84 -13.47
N LEU A 246 17.77 20.78 -14.13
CA LEU A 246 18.27 19.42 -13.93
C LEU A 246 19.75 19.29 -14.30
N LYS A 247 20.19 19.95 -15.38
CA LYS A 247 21.60 19.99 -15.80
C LYS A 247 22.48 20.69 -14.76
N GLU A 248 22.05 21.85 -14.28
CA GLU A 248 22.71 22.61 -13.21
C GLU A 248 22.85 21.76 -11.93
N HIS A 249 21.74 21.18 -11.48
CA HIS A 249 21.71 20.32 -10.30
C HIS A 249 22.62 19.10 -10.46
N PHE A 250 22.52 18.37 -11.58
CA PHE A 250 23.35 17.20 -11.85
C PHE A 250 24.85 17.52 -11.88
N ALA A 251 25.24 18.63 -12.51
CA ALA A 251 26.63 19.10 -12.54
C ALA A 251 27.16 19.37 -11.13
N GLY A 252 26.35 20.02 -10.29
CA GLY A 252 26.69 20.26 -8.89
C GLY A 252 26.94 18.98 -8.11
N VAL A 253 26.09 17.96 -8.27
CA VAL A 253 26.27 16.66 -7.59
C VAL A 253 27.55 15.95 -8.05
N ARG A 254 27.87 16.00 -9.35
CA ARG A 254 29.13 15.42 -9.88
C ARG A 254 30.38 16.14 -9.40
N GLY A 255 30.31 17.46 -9.20
CA GLY A 255 31.45 18.27 -8.77
C GLY A 255 32.03 17.88 -7.40
N GLN A 256 31.20 17.37 -6.48
CA GLN A 256 31.66 16.94 -5.15
C GLN A 256 32.02 15.45 -5.05
N GLY A 257 31.48 14.58 -5.92
CA GLY A 257 31.77 13.13 -5.91
C GLY A 257 33.23 12.76 -6.23
N ASN A 258 34.02 13.71 -6.73
CA ASN A 258 35.47 13.56 -6.98
C ASN A 258 36.36 14.07 -5.83
N GLY A 259 35.78 14.61 -4.75
CA GLY A 259 36.52 15.27 -3.66
C GLY A 259 36.95 14.35 -2.50
N ASP A 260 36.48 13.11 -2.43
CA ASP A 260 36.58 12.27 -1.23
C ASP A 260 37.47 11.03 -1.41
N GLY A 261 38.53 11.16 -2.23
CA GLY A 261 39.36 10.02 -2.67
C GLY A 261 40.85 10.29 -2.77
N ARG A 262 41.43 11.10 -1.85
CA ARG A 262 42.88 11.16 -1.64
C ARG A 262 43.22 11.33 -0.16
N GLU A 263 43.27 10.20 0.54
CA GLU A 263 44.29 9.94 1.55
C GLU A 263 44.73 8.48 1.36
N ASP A 264 45.90 8.33 0.73
CA ASP A 264 46.94 7.33 0.96
C ASP A 264 48.16 7.68 0.09
#